data_AF-A0A3D0NKZ5-F1
#
_entry.id   AF-A0A3D0NKZ5-F1
#
_cell.length_a   1.000
_cell.length_b   1.000
_cell.length_c   1.000
_cell.angle_alpha   90.00
_cell.angle_beta   90.00
_cell.angle_gamma   90.00
#
_symmetry.space_group_name_H-M   'P 1'
#
loop_
_entity.id
_entity.type
_entity.pdbx_description
1 polymer ?
#
loop_
_entity_poly.entity_id
_entity_poly.type
_entity_poly.pdbx_seq_one_letter_code
_entity_poly.pdbx_strand_id
1 'polypeptide(L)'
;MTAVEITVRGSHSITLAAERATVHAGLNAEGRSAETVFQKVTSALAEVTASIETQHHPKRGPVTRYAIDQVRTASHRPWNDGGKRSPLVHTAAVSLTAAFTDFDALATWVAWGAGVDPLSIGYIDWALTDARRLAVERKTRQRAVRDAKVRAQDYADALDLGAVRVRSISDPGLGERPQQKVFLARAMAPSADEPSRFELRPEEITIASEVEATFVIEGRR
;
A
#
# COMPACT_ATOMS: atom_id res chain seq x y z
N MET A 1 -32.72 -1.23 41.66
CA MET A 1 -32.83 -2.10 40.47
C MET A 1 -31.49 -2.08 39.78
N THR A 2 -30.81 -3.23 39.68
CA THR A 2 -29.49 -3.32 39.04
C THR A 2 -29.67 -3.58 37.54
N ALA A 3 -29.27 -2.61 36.71
CA ALA A 3 -29.20 -2.82 35.26
C ALA A 3 -28.02 -3.76 34.95
N VAL A 4 -28.21 -4.71 34.04
CA VAL A 4 -27.11 -5.55 33.54
C VAL A 4 -26.43 -4.81 32.40
N GLU A 5 -25.10 -4.76 32.44
CA GLU A 5 -24.27 -4.17 31.41
C GLU A 5 -23.51 -5.27 30.66
N ILE A 6 -23.55 -5.22 29.33
CA ILE A 6 -22.85 -6.14 28.44
C ILE A 6 -21.91 -5.32 27.57
N THR A 7 -20.59 -5.44 27.80
CA THR A 7 -19.56 -4.80 26.97
C THR A 7 -18.96 -5.85 26.05
N VAL A 8 -18.99 -5.56 24.75
CA VAL A 8 -18.52 -6.47 23.71
C VAL A 8 -17.71 -5.73 22.65
N ARG A 9 -16.84 -6.48 21.99
CA ARG A 9 -16.18 -6.05 20.76
C ARG A 9 -16.87 -6.67 19.56
N GLY A 10 -17.26 -5.83 18.61
CA GLY A 10 -17.71 -6.25 17.30
C GLY A 10 -16.63 -6.00 16.27
N SER A 11 -16.46 -6.91 15.32
CA SER A 11 -15.48 -6.74 14.25
C SER A 11 -15.99 -7.22 12.90
N HIS A 12 -15.44 -6.63 11.84
CA HIS A 12 -15.69 -7.09 10.49
C HIS A 12 -14.49 -6.79 9.59
N SER A 13 -14.26 -7.64 8.60
CA SER A 13 -13.26 -7.42 7.56
C SER A 13 -13.84 -7.77 6.19
N ILE A 14 -13.36 -7.06 5.17
CA ILE A 14 -13.68 -7.31 3.76
C ILE A 14 -12.37 -7.32 2.99
N THR A 15 -12.15 -8.39 2.22
CA THR A 15 -10.98 -8.57 1.35
C THR A 15 -11.40 -8.41 -0.11
N LEU A 16 -10.63 -7.65 -0.89
CA LEU A 16 -10.93 -7.29 -2.27
C LEU A 16 -9.65 -7.32 -3.12
N ALA A 17 -9.77 -7.65 -4.40
CA ALA A 17 -8.68 -7.45 -5.34
C ALA A 17 -8.35 -5.94 -5.49
N ALA A 18 -7.08 -5.62 -5.71
CA ALA A 18 -6.66 -4.27 -6.03
C ALA A 18 -7.28 -3.77 -7.34
N GLU A 19 -7.56 -2.46 -7.40
CA GLU A 19 -8.11 -1.79 -8.58
C GLU A 19 -7.07 -0.90 -9.28
N ARG A 20 -5.95 -0.63 -8.60
CA ARG A 20 -4.85 0.24 -9.04
C ARG A 20 -3.52 -0.30 -8.57
N ALA A 21 -2.50 -0.03 -9.35
CA ALA A 21 -1.13 -0.37 -9.06
C ALA A 21 -0.24 0.84 -9.35
N THR A 22 0.45 1.36 -8.33
CA THR A 22 1.41 2.46 -8.51
C THR A 22 2.82 1.90 -8.49
N VAL A 23 3.51 1.99 -9.62
CA VAL A 23 4.93 1.64 -9.68
C VAL A 23 5.73 2.77 -9.07
N HIS A 24 6.69 2.40 -8.22
CA HIS A 24 7.76 3.27 -7.77
C HIS A 24 9.05 2.82 -8.44
N ALA A 25 9.62 3.68 -9.28
CA ALA A 25 10.84 3.39 -10.02
C ALA A 25 11.84 4.54 -9.89
N GLY A 26 13.10 4.29 -10.23
CA GLY A 26 14.13 5.31 -10.28
C GLY A 26 15.16 5.01 -11.35
N LEU A 27 15.81 6.05 -11.82
CA LEU A 27 16.96 5.96 -12.72
C LEU A 27 18.18 6.38 -11.91
N ASN A 28 19.19 5.52 -11.79
CA ASN A 28 20.35 5.79 -10.94
C ASN A 28 21.64 5.38 -11.65
N ALA A 29 22.50 6.35 -11.96
CA ALA A 29 23.81 6.07 -12.53
C ALA A 29 24.92 6.62 -11.64
N GLU A 30 26.06 5.95 -11.68
CA GLU A 30 27.30 6.39 -11.06
C GLU A 30 28.49 6.26 -12.03
N GLY A 31 29.51 7.07 -11.84
CA GLY A 31 30.67 7.06 -12.73
C GLY A 31 31.71 8.11 -12.41
N ARG A 32 32.78 8.14 -13.20
CA ARG A 32 33.93 9.05 -13.01
C ARG A 32 33.74 10.45 -13.60
N SER A 33 32.69 10.65 -14.39
CA SER A 33 32.37 11.92 -15.05
C SER A 33 30.96 12.35 -14.68
N ALA A 34 30.82 13.52 -14.07
CA ALA A 34 29.51 14.09 -13.74
C ALA A 34 28.64 14.27 -14.99
N GLU A 35 29.23 14.75 -16.08
CA GLU A 35 28.55 14.99 -17.35
C GLU A 35 28.00 13.70 -17.96
N THR A 36 28.83 12.66 -18.04
CA THR A 36 28.42 11.36 -18.60
C THR A 36 27.30 10.72 -17.80
N VAL A 37 27.40 10.77 -16.46
CA VAL A 37 26.39 10.21 -15.55
C VAL A 37 25.07 10.98 -15.66
N PHE A 38 25.12 12.31 -15.75
CA PHE A 38 23.94 13.15 -15.93
C PHE A 38 23.27 12.93 -17.29
N GLN A 39 24.04 12.86 -18.38
CA GLN A 39 23.54 12.57 -19.73
C GLN A 39 22.87 11.20 -19.81
N LYS A 40 23.46 10.18 -19.16
CA LYS A 40 22.88 8.83 -19.09
C LYS A 40 21.50 8.84 -18.43
N VAL A 41 21.37 9.47 -17.26
CA VAL A 41 20.09 9.55 -16.54
C VAL A 41 19.05 10.37 -17.29
N THR A 42 19.42 11.51 -17.85
CA THR A 42 18.48 12.38 -18.57
C THR A 42 17.98 11.76 -19.89
N SER A 43 18.85 11.04 -20.62
CA SER A 43 18.46 10.33 -21.84
C SER A 43 17.47 9.20 -21.52
N ALA A 44 17.78 8.36 -20.53
CA ALA A 44 16.88 7.30 -20.10
C ALA A 44 15.58 7.85 -19.49
N LEU A 45 15.64 8.99 -18.79
CA LEU A 45 14.44 9.66 -18.28
C LEU A 45 13.51 10.10 -19.42
N ALA A 46 14.05 10.63 -20.52
CA ALA A 46 13.25 11.01 -21.68
C ALA A 46 12.54 9.80 -22.31
N GLU A 47 13.25 8.67 -22.45
CA GLU A 47 12.69 7.42 -22.96
C GLU A 47 11.57 6.88 -22.05
N VAL A 48 11.81 6.82 -20.73
CA VAL A 48 10.82 6.36 -19.74
C VAL A 48 9.61 7.29 -19.67
N THR A 49 9.82 8.60 -19.77
CA THR A 49 8.72 9.57 -19.78
C THR A 49 7.84 9.36 -21.01
N ALA A 50 8.44 9.21 -22.20
CA ALA A 50 7.70 8.96 -23.43
C ALA A 50 6.90 7.64 -23.39
N SER A 51 7.46 6.58 -22.79
CA SER A 51 6.76 5.29 -22.68
C SER A 51 5.54 5.34 -21.75
N ILE A 52 5.58 6.18 -20.71
CA ILE A 52 4.46 6.45 -19.81
C ILE A 52 3.43 7.36 -20.50
N GLU A 53 3.87 8.45 -21.12
CA GLU A 53 2.99 9.44 -21.75
C GLU A 53 2.18 8.86 -22.91
N THR A 54 2.76 7.93 -23.68
CA THR A 54 2.06 7.22 -24.76
C THR A 54 0.85 6.41 -24.24
N GLN A 55 0.92 5.95 -22.98
CA GLN A 55 -0.14 5.16 -22.33
C GLN A 55 -1.01 6.00 -21.39
N HIS A 56 -0.69 7.29 -21.23
CA HIS A 56 -1.32 8.15 -20.24
C HIS A 56 -2.63 8.73 -20.76
N HIS A 57 -3.72 8.45 -20.05
CA HIS A 57 -4.94 9.22 -20.17
C HIS A 57 -5.69 9.21 -18.83
N PRO A 58 -5.97 10.39 -18.23
CA PRO A 58 -6.33 10.52 -16.81
C PRO A 58 -7.62 9.79 -16.39
N LYS A 59 -8.47 9.41 -17.36
CA LYS A 59 -9.73 8.71 -17.11
C LYS A 59 -9.88 7.34 -17.77
N ARG A 60 -9.03 7.02 -18.75
CA ARG A 60 -9.29 5.90 -19.69
C ARG A 60 -8.01 5.20 -20.17
N GLY A 61 -6.85 5.77 -19.88
CA GLY A 61 -5.58 5.20 -20.30
C GLY A 61 -5.12 4.16 -19.29
N PRO A 62 -4.28 3.20 -19.72
CA PRO A 62 -3.60 2.29 -18.82
C PRO A 62 -2.90 3.00 -17.67
N VAL A 63 -2.27 4.15 -17.95
CA VAL A 63 -1.72 5.06 -16.93
C VAL A 63 -2.68 6.22 -16.70
N THR A 64 -3.05 6.42 -15.44
CA THR A 64 -4.01 7.48 -15.03
C THR A 64 -3.35 8.67 -14.35
N ARG A 65 -2.16 8.47 -13.79
CA ARG A 65 -1.37 9.51 -13.15
C ARG A 65 0.09 9.09 -13.16
N TYR A 66 0.99 10.05 -13.32
CA TYR A 66 2.40 9.85 -13.07
C TYR A 66 2.98 11.10 -12.40
N ALA A 67 4.14 10.93 -11.76
CA ALA A 67 4.92 12.02 -11.22
C ALA A 67 6.40 11.68 -11.35
N ILE A 68 7.19 12.66 -11.74
CA ILE A 68 8.64 12.55 -11.93
C ILE A 68 9.27 13.62 -11.06
N ASP A 69 10.22 13.24 -10.20
CA ASP A 69 10.97 14.19 -9.37
C ASP A 69 12.07 14.90 -10.19
N GLN A 70 12.72 15.89 -9.62
CA GLN A 70 13.90 16.52 -10.21
C GLN A 70 15.09 15.55 -10.22
N VAL A 71 15.94 15.66 -11.25
CA VAL A 71 17.22 14.96 -11.29
C VAL A 71 18.13 15.54 -10.21
N ARG A 72 18.67 14.66 -9.36
CA ARG A 72 19.61 15.02 -8.29
C ARG A 72 20.99 14.50 -8.65
N THR A 73 22.00 15.32 -8.42
CA THR A 73 23.41 14.93 -8.62
C THR A 73 24.17 15.03 -7.31
N ALA A 74 25.05 14.06 -7.05
CA ALA A 74 25.97 14.11 -5.91
C ALA A 74 27.37 13.67 -6.32
N SER A 75 28.34 13.88 -5.44
CA SER A 75 29.70 13.38 -5.62
C SER A 75 30.30 12.98 -4.29
N HIS A 76 30.92 11.81 -4.22
CA HIS A 76 31.53 11.30 -3.00
C HIS A 76 32.82 10.53 -3.31
N ARG A 77 33.65 10.32 -2.28
CA ARG A 77 34.85 9.48 -2.37
C ARG A 77 34.62 8.22 -1.54
N PRO A 78 34.33 7.07 -2.16
CA PRO A 78 34.17 5.83 -1.41
C PRO A 78 35.49 5.43 -0.76
N TRP A 79 35.42 4.86 0.43
CA TRP A 79 36.57 4.25 1.10
C TRP A 79 36.76 2.84 0.55
N ASN A 80 38.01 2.42 0.34
CA ASN A 80 38.31 1.01 0.09
C ASN A 80 38.59 0.28 1.40
N ASP A 81 38.57 -1.06 1.36
CA ASP A 81 38.80 -1.93 2.54
C ASP A 81 40.17 -1.73 3.21
N GLY A 82 41.11 -1.05 2.53
CA GLY A 82 42.43 -0.69 3.04
C GLY A 82 42.54 0.74 3.61
N GLY A 83 41.42 1.45 3.81
CA GLY A 83 41.39 2.80 4.38
C GLY A 83 41.92 3.91 3.45
N LYS A 84 42.17 3.62 2.17
CA LYS A 84 42.54 4.63 1.16
C LYS A 84 41.29 5.20 0.51
N ARG A 85 41.30 6.52 0.28
CA ARG A 85 40.25 7.22 -0.46
C ARG A 85 40.29 6.80 -1.94
N SER A 86 39.18 6.29 -2.45
CA SER A 86 39.02 6.00 -3.88
C SER A 86 38.87 7.29 -4.70
N PRO A 87 38.99 7.23 -6.04
CA PRO A 87 38.67 8.35 -6.92
C PRO A 87 37.27 8.92 -6.67
N LEU A 88 37.08 10.19 -6.99
CA LEU A 88 35.78 10.85 -6.89
C LEU A 88 34.78 10.12 -7.79
N VAL A 89 33.64 9.74 -7.21
CA VAL A 89 32.50 9.14 -7.92
C VAL A 89 31.41 10.20 -7.98
N HIS A 90 30.83 10.37 -9.16
CA HIS A 90 29.67 11.21 -9.41
C HIS A 90 28.44 10.32 -9.56
N THR A 91 27.33 10.75 -8.98
CA THR A 91 26.04 10.07 -9.11
C THR A 91 25.00 11.02 -9.66
N ALA A 92 24.07 10.47 -10.45
CA ALA A 92 22.83 11.14 -10.81
C ALA A 92 21.67 10.18 -10.58
N ALA A 93 20.58 10.70 -10.03
CA ALA A 93 19.42 9.93 -9.65
C ALA A 93 18.13 10.72 -9.92
N VAL A 94 17.08 10.02 -10.31
CA VAL A 94 15.72 10.56 -10.36
C VAL A 94 14.73 9.47 -9.97
N SER A 95 13.64 9.85 -9.32
CA SER A 95 12.56 8.94 -8.94
C SER A 95 11.29 9.30 -9.69
N LEU A 96 10.50 8.29 -10.03
CA LEU A 96 9.23 8.45 -10.70
C LEU A 96 8.18 7.48 -10.15
N THR A 97 6.93 7.88 -10.29
CA THR A 97 5.77 7.05 -9.99
C THR A 97 4.80 7.04 -11.15
N ALA A 98 4.17 5.90 -11.41
CA ALA A 98 3.12 5.77 -12.43
C ALA A 98 2.01 4.86 -11.93
N ALA A 99 0.78 5.36 -11.94
CA ALA A 99 -0.41 4.66 -11.47
C ALA A 99 -1.16 4.03 -12.64
N PHE A 100 -1.17 2.69 -12.65
CA PHE A 100 -1.80 1.85 -13.64
C PHE A 100 -3.18 1.38 -13.16
N THR A 101 -4.15 1.38 -14.07
CA THR A 101 -5.45 0.69 -13.89
C THR A 101 -5.55 -0.58 -14.72
N ASP A 102 -4.62 -0.78 -15.65
CA ASP A 102 -4.50 -1.97 -16.48
C ASP A 102 -3.22 -2.73 -16.06
N PHE A 103 -3.40 -3.93 -15.50
CA PHE A 103 -2.29 -4.71 -14.95
C PHE A 103 -1.49 -5.45 -16.02
N ASP A 104 -2.07 -5.70 -17.19
CA ASP A 104 -1.35 -6.28 -18.33
C ASP A 104 -0.42 -5.24 -18.96
N ALA A 105 -0.92 -4.00 -19.09
CA ALA A 105 -0.09 -2.86 -19.52
C ALA A 105 1.05 -2.59 -18.53
N LEU A 106 0.76 -2.69 -17.22
CA LEU A 106 1.78 -2.62 -16.18
C LEU A 106 2.84 -3.72 -16.34
N ALA A 107 2.42 -4.98 -16.49
CA ALA A 107 3.34 -6.11 -16.66
C ALA A 107 4.24 -5.91 -17.89
N THR A 108 3.66 -5.43 -18.98
CA THR A 108 4.39 -5.11 -20.22
C THR A 108 5.40 -3.99 -20.00
N TRP A 109 5.01 -2.92 -19.31
CA TRP A 109 5.90 -1.79 -19.02
C TRP A 109 7.05 -2.20 -18.09
N VAL A 110 6.79 -3.02 -17.07
CA VAL A 110 7.82 -3.54 -16.17
C VAL A 110 8.81 -4.44 -16.93
N ALA A 111 8.32 -5.33 -17.79
CA ALA A 111 9.16 -6.21 -18.59
C ALA A 111 10.04 -5.42 -19.58
N TRP A 112 9.47 -4.40 -20.23
CA TRP A 112 10.22 -3.48 -21.08
C TRP A 112 11.30 -2.72 -20.29
N GLY A 113 10.92 -2.18 -19.12
CA GLY A 113 11.80 -1.39 -18.27
C GLY A 113 13.03 -2.14 -17.76
N ALA A 114 12.96 -3.48 -17.66
CA ALA A 114 14.12 -4.31 -17.32
C ALA A 114 15.26 -4.23 -18.36
N GLY A 115 14.96 -3.82 -19.60
CA GLY A 115 15.94 -3.59 -20.66
C GLY A 115 16.53 -2.18 -20.70
N VAL A 116 16.04 -1.25 -19.87
CA VAL A 116 16.44 0.17 -19.89
C VAL A 116 17.45 0.42 -18.78
N ASP A 117 18.72 0.65 -19.13
CA ASP A 117 19.76 1.06 -18.17
C ASP A 117 19.83 2.60 -18.11
N PRO A 118 19.66 3.26 -16.94
CA PRO A 118 19.78 2.74 -15.57
C PRO A 118 18.46 2.66 -14.78
N LEU A 119 17.37 2.21 -15.41
CA LEU A 119 16.07 2.09 -14.75
C LEU A 119 16.07 0.94 -13.75
N SER A 120 15.61 1.23 -12.55
CA SER A 120 15.31 0.23 -11.53
C SER A 120 13.87 0.38 -11.06
N ILE A 121 13.19 -0.75 -10.94
CA ILE A 121 11.85 -0.83 -10.38
C ILE A 121 12.00 -1.16 -8.90
N GLY A 122 11.48 -0.30 -8.03
CA GLY A 122 11.57 -0.45 -6.58
C GLY A 122 10.50 -1.37 -6.03
N TYR A 123 9.25 -0.91 -6.06
CA TYR A 123 8.08 -1.68 -5.61
C TYR A 123 6.81 -1.20 -6.31
N ILE A 124 5.73 -1.97 -6.13
CA ILE A 124 4.41 -1.65 -6.64
C ILE A 124 3.46 -1.54 -5.45
N ASP A 125 2.81 -0.39 -5.32
CA ASP A 125 1.78 -0.16 -4.32
C ASP A 125 0.40 -0.51 -4.89
N TRP A 126 -0.31 -1.41 -4.22
CA TRP A 126 -1.63 -1.88 -4.64
C TRP A 126 -2.73 -1.16 -3.88
N ALA A 127 -3.68 -0.59 -4.61
CA ALA A 127 -4.73 0.22 -4.02
C ALA A 127 -6.11 -0.07 -4.60
N LEU A 128 -7.14 0.15 -3.79
CA LEU A 128 -8.50 0.39 -4.28
C LEU A 128 -8.60 1.84 -4.77
N THR A 129 -9.59 2.12 -5.60
CA THR A 129 -10.02 3.49 -5.85
C THR A 129 -10.52 4.14 -4.55
N ASP A 130 -10.34 5.46 -4.40
CA ASP A 130 -10.77 6.18 -3.20
C ASP A 130 -12.28 6.01 -2.92
N ALA A 131 -13.09 6.05 -3.98
CA ALA A 131 -14.52 5.84 -3.89
C ALA A 131 -14.87 4.43 -3.38
N ARG A 132 -14.18 3.38 -3.88
CA ARG A 132 -14.40 2.01 -3.45
C ARG A 132 -13.92 1.80 -2.01
N ARG A 133 -12.73 2.30 -1.67
CA ARG A 133 -12.18 2.27 -0.31
C ARG A 133 -13.16 2.86 0.69
N LEU A 134 -13.63 4.10 0.45
CA LEU A 134 -14.57 4.79 1.35
C LEU A 134 -15.89 4.02 1.51
N ALA A 135 -16.43 3.48 0.41
CA ALA A 135 -17.65 2.68 0.44
C ALA A 135 -17.49 1.40 1.26
N VAL A 136 -16.35 0.71 1.11
CA VAL A 136 -16.04 -0.52 1.83
C VAL A 136 -15.79 -0.24 3.31
N GLU A 137 -15.00 0.77 3.65
CA GLU A 137 -14.79 1.20 5.04
C GLU A 137 -16.10 1.52 5.76
N ARG A 138 -17.01 2.27 5.12
CA ARG A 138 -18.34 2.54 5.67
C ARG A 138 -19.12 1.25 5.93
N LYS A 139 -19.10 0.32 4.96
CA LYS A 139 -19.78 -0.97 5.08
C LYS A 139 -19.18 -1.82 6.21
N THR A 140 -17.85 -1.84 6.33
CA THR A 140 -17.13 -2.59 7.36
C THR A 140 -17.45 -2.07 8.75
N ARG A 141 -17.41 -0.73 8.98
CA ARG A 141 -17.84 -0.12 10.26
C ARG A 141 -19.28 -0.48 10.62
N GLN A 142 -20.21 -0.36 9.68
CA GLN A 142 -21.61 -0.73 9.92
C GLN A 142 -21.77 -2.21 10.28
N ARG A 143 -20.94 -3.09 9.72
CA ARG A 143 -20.98 -4.53 10.03
C ARG A 143 -20.34 -4.84 11.38
N ALA A 144 -19.26 -4.18 11.75
CA ALA A 144 -18.67 -4.30 13.08
C ALA A 144 -19.67 -3.89 14.19
N VAL A 145 -20.42 -2.79 14.00
CA VAL A 145 -21.48 -2.39 14.94
C VAL A 145 -22.63 -3.41 15.00
N ARG A 146 -23.02 -3.99 13.86
CA ARG A 146 -24.04 -5.05 13.85
C ARG A 146 -23.54 -6.31 14.56
N ASP A 147 -22.28 -6.69 14.36
CA ASP A 147 -21.65 -7.82 15.05
C ASP A 147 -21.64 -7.61 16.57
N ALA A 148 -21.25 -6.42 17.05
CA ALA A 148 -21.34 -6.09 18.48
C ALA A 148 -22.77 -6.23 19.02
N LYS A 149 -23.77 -5.71 18.30
CA LYS A 149 -25.18 -5.82 18.70
C LYS A 149 -25.64 -7.28 18.79
N VAL A 150 -25.31 -8.09 17.78
CA VAL A 150 -25.67 -9.52 17.75
C VAL A 150 -25.07 -10.23 18.95
N ARG A 151 -23.76 -10.08 19.17
CA ARG A 151 -23.07 -10.71 20.32
C ARG A 151 -23.66 -10.29 21.67
N ALA A 152 -23.96 -9.01 21.85
CA ALA A 152 -24.57 -8.54 23.09
C ALA A 152 -25.98 -9.14 23.30
N GLN A 153 -26.76 -9.25 22.22
CA GLN A 153 -28.06 -9.90 22.29
C GLN A 153 -27.94 -11.40 22.57
N ASP A 154 -26.99 -12.11 21.95
CA ASP A 154 -26.73 -13.54 22.20
C ASP A 154 -26.43 -13.79 23.69
N TYR A 155 -25.65 -12.91 24.33
CA TYR A 155 -25.39 -12.99 25.77
C TYR A 155 -26.61 -12.67 26.64
N ALA A 156 -27.44 -11.71 26.24
CA ALA A 156 -28.66 -11.40 26.97
C ALA A 156 -29.70 -12.53 26.84
N ASP A 157 -29.82 -13.14 25.67
CA ASP A 157 -30.73 -14.24 25.38
C ASP A 157 -30.32 -15.51 26.16
N ALA A 158 -29.02 -15.81 26.24
CA ALA A 158 -28.50 -16.93 27.04
C ALA A 158 -28.79 -16.82 28.55
N LEU A 159 -29.13 -15.62 29.02
CA LEU A 159 -29.45 -15.31 30.41
C LEU A 159 -30.92 -14.92 30.61
N ASP A 160 -31.76 -15.08 29.58
CA ASP A 160 -33.18 -14.70 29.57
C ASP A 160 -33.45 -13.24 30.00
N LEU A 161 -32.51 -12.33 29.71
CA LEU A 161 -32.56 -10.92 30.16
C LEU A 161 -33.45 -10.05 29.27
N GLY A 162 -33.66 -10.44 28.01
CA GLY A 162 -34.46 -9.69 27.03
C GLY A 162 -33.62 -8.76 26.14
N ALA A 163 -34.29 -7.79 25.48
CA ALA A 163 -33.68 -7.00 24.42
C ALA A 163 -32.64 -6.00 24.95
N VAL A 164 -31.44 -6.01 24.36
CA VAL A 164 -30.36 -5.07 24.71
C VAL A 164 -30.61 -3.69 24.12
N ARG A 165 -30.21 -2.64 24.84
CA ARG A 165 -30.18 -1.26 24.33
C ARG A 165 -28.77 -0.71 24.38
N VAL A 166 -28.38 0.01 23.33
CA VAL A 166 -27.04 0.60 23.25
C VAL A 166 -26.89 1.70 24.31
N ARG A 167 -25.78 1.66 25.06
CA ARG A 167 -25.37 2.70 26.00
C ARG A 167 -24.22 3.53 25.43
N SER A 168 -23.21 2.88 24.87
CA SER A 168 -22.04 3.53 24.29
C SER A 168 -21.48 2.71 23.13
N ILE A 169 -20.83 3.40 22.18
CA ILE A 169 -20.05 2.81 21.10
C ILE A 169 -18.76 3.63 20.99
N SER A 170 -17.64 2.94 20.88
CA SER A 170 -16.30 3.52 20.75
C SER A 170 -15.54 2.84 19.62
N ASP A 171 -14.79 3.63 18.84
CA ASP A 171 -13.82 3.11 17.87
C ASP A 171 -12.49 2.84 18.61
N PRO A 172 -12.01 1.59 18.70
CA PRO A 172 -10.75 1.28 19.33
C PRO A 172 -9.60 1.97 18.58
N GLY A 173 -8.97 2.95 19.23
CA GLY A 173 -7.93 3.80 18.63
C GLY A 173 -8.15 5.30 18.79
N LEU A 174 -9.34 5.74 19.25
CA LEU A 174 -9.59 7.15 19.62
C LEU A 174 -8.87 7.63 20.89
N GLY A 175 -7.97 6.81 21.46
CA GLY A 175 -7.11 7.16 22.61
C GLY A 175 -5.69 6.57 22.57
N GLU A 176 -5.37 5.74 21.57
CA GLU A 176 -4.05 5.14 21.41
C GLU A 176 -3.54 5.43 19.99
N ARG A 177 -2.33 5.98 19.89
CA ARG A 177 -1.68 6.23 18.60
C ARG A 177 -1.61 4.90 17.84
N PRO A 178 -1.94 4.86 16.54
CA PRO A 178 -1.83 3.64 15.76
C PRO A 178 -0.37 3.17 15.77
N GLN A 179 -0.10 2.07 16.47
CA GLN A 179 1.15 1.35 16.33
C GLN A 179 1.07 0.62 14.98
N GLN A 180 1.75 1.15 13.97
CA GLN A 180 2.01 0.42 12.75
C GLN A 180 2.75 -0.87 13.11
N LYS A 181 2.05 -2.00 13.10
CA LYS A 181 2.69 -3.31 13.14
C LYS A 181 3.37 -3.52 11.80
N VAL A 182 4.66 -3.21 11.75
CA VAL A 182 5.53 -3.57 10.62
C VAL A 182 5.69 -5.09 10.65
N PHE A 183 5.01 -5.80 9.76
CA PHE A 183 5.34 -7.18 9.46
C PHE A 183 6.62 -7.19 8.64
N LEU A 184 7.74 -7.60 9.23
CA LEU A 184 8.96 -7.90 8.48
C LEU A 184 8.72 -9.21 7.72
N ALA A 185 8.37 -9.11 6.44
CA ALA A 185 8.40 -10.24 5.53
C ALA A 185 9.88 -10.63 5.31
N ARG A 186 10.24 -11.84 5.74
CA ARG A 186 11.56 -12.41 5.50
C ARG A 186 11.64 -12.82 4.03
N ALA A 187 12.44 -12.11 3.24
CA ALA A 187 12.69 -12.47 1.85
C ALA A 187 13.37 -13.85 1.78
N MET A 188 12.66 -14.82 1.21
CA MET A 188 13.25 -16.09 0.78
C MET A 188 13.69 -15.92 -0.67
N ALA A 189 14.97 -16.19 -0.96
CA ALA A 189 15.49 -16.14 -2.32
C ALA A 189 14.92 -17.32 -3.14
N PRO A 190 14.31 -17.09 -4.31
CA PRO A 190 13.95 -18.18 -5.21
C PRO A 190 15.20 -18.74 -5.91
N SER A 191 15.28 -20.06 -5.99
CA SER A 191 16.27 -20.79 -6.79
C SER A 191 16.06 -20.50 -8.27
N ALA A 192 17.15 -20.23 -9.00
CA ALA A 192 17.14 -19.97 -10.42
C ALA A 192 17.17 -21.29 -11.21
N ASP A 193 16.09 -21.60 -11.93
CA ASP A 193 16.11 -22.25 -13.25
C ASP A 193 14.68 -22.35 -13.82
N GLU A 194 14.28 -21.31 -14.54
CA GLU A 194 13.31 -21.27 -15.65
C GLU A 194 13.17 -19.79 -16.09
N PRO A 195 12.85 -19.47 -17.36
CA PRO A 195 12.48 -18.11 -17.73
C PRO A 195 11.15 -17.76 -17.04
N SER A 196 11.25 -17.32 -15.79
CA SER A 196 10.13 -16.84 -15.00
C SER A 196 9.53 -15.66 -15.74
N ARG A 197 8.40 -15.92 -16.40
CA ARG A 197 7.50 -14.86 -16.85
C ARG A 197 7.18 -14.07 -15.58
N PHE A 198 7.64 -12.83 -15.49
CA PHE A 198 7.39 -11.95 -14.36
C PHE A 198 5.87 -11.77 -14.25
N GLU A 199 5.23 -12.56 -13.39
CA GLU A 199 3.78 -12.54 -13.19
C GLU A 199 3.49 -11.58 -12.05
N LEU A 200 3.01 -10.39 -12.41
CA LEU A 200 2.44 -9.47 -11.44
C LEU A 200 1.17 -10.09 -10.88
N ARG A 201 1.18 -10.39 -9.58
CA ARG A 201 -0.01 -10.83 -8.86
C ARG A 201 -0.55 -9.65 -8.06
N PRO A 202 -1.70 -9.08 -8.47
CA PRO A 202 -2.34 -8.03 -7.69
C PRO A 202 -2.59 -8.51 -6.27
N GLU A 203 -2.18 -7.71 -5.29
CA GLU A 203 -2.40 -8.06 -3.89
C GLU A 203 -3.88 -7.90 -3.51
N GLU A 204 -4.32 -8.75 -2.58
CA GLU A 204 -5.62 -8.59 -1.94
C GLU A 204 -5.55 -7.52 -0.85
N ILE A 205 -6.47 -6.56 -0.90
CA ILE A 205 -6.58 -5.47 0.05
C ILE A 205 -7.66 -5.81 1.08
N THR A 206 -7.26 -5.89 2.35
CA THR A 206 -8.18 -6.14 3.46
C THR A 206 -8.50 -4.85 4.21
N ILE A 207 -9.78 -4.52 4.29
CA ILE A 207 -10.30 -3.40 5.10
C ILE A 207 -11.03 -4.00 6.30
N ALA A 208 -10.51 -3.72 7.49
CA ALA A 208 -11.07 -4.18 8.76
C ALA A 208 -11.55 -3.02 9.63
N SER A 209 -12.53 -3.28 10.49
CA SER A 209 -12.99 -2.38 11.54
C SER A 209 -13.37 -3.18 12.76
N GLU A 210 -13.04 -2.63 13.92
CA GLU A 210 -13.47 -3.11 15.23
C GLU A 210 -14.24 -1.98 15.91
N VAL A 211 -15.18 -2.32 16.79
CA VAL A 211 -15.87 -1.37 17.67
C VAL A 211 -16.01 -2.01 19.04
N GLU A 212 -15.90 -1.20 20.09
CA GLU A 212 -16.30 -1.60 21.43
C GLU A 212 -17.65 -0.96 21.73
N ALA A 213 -18.61 -1.74 22.21
CA ALA A 213 -19.93 -1.24 22.54
C ALA A 213 -20.41 -1.81 23.87
N THR A 214 -21.00 -0.94 24.68
CA THR A 214 -21.68 -1.34 25.91
C THR A 214 -23.18 -1.25 25.69
N PHE A 215 -23.87 -2.30 26.10
CA PHE A 215 -25.31 -2.40 26.07
C PHE A 215 -25.86 -2.57 27.47
N VAL A 216 -27.09 -2.12 27.68
CA VAL A 216 -27.82 -2.22 28.96
C VAL A 216 -29.14 -2.95 28.76
N ILE A 217 -29.55 -3.68 29.79
CA ILE A 217 -30.88 -4.27 29.92
C ILE A 217 -31.54 -3.69 31.17
N GLU A 218 -32.73 -3.11 31.02
CA GLU A 218 -33.56 -2.70 32.16
C GLU A 218 -34.31 -3.91 32.71
N GLY A 219 -34.14 -4.19 34.00
CA GLY A 219 -34.88 -5.26 34.68
C GLY A 219 -36.39 -5.06 34.56
N ARG A 220 -37.11 -6.09 34.11
CA ARG A 220 -38.57 -6.09 34.03
C ARG A 220 -39.16 -5.88 35.43
N ARG A 221 -40.18 -5.02 35.53
CA ARG A 221 -41.02 -4.87 36.74
C ARG A 221 -41.82 -6.14 37.00
#